data_AF-A0A6J7GU69-F1
#
_entry.id   AF-A0A6J7GU69-F1
#
_cell.length_a   1.000
_cell.length_b   1.000
_cell.length_c   1.000
_cell.angle_alpha   90.00
_cell.angle_beta   90.00
_cell.angle_gamma   90.00
#
_symmetry.space_group_name_H-M   'P 1'
#
loop_
_entity.id
_entity.type
_entity.pdbx_description
1 polymer ?
#
loop_
_entity_poly.entity_id
_entity_poly.type
_entity_poly.pdbx_seq_one_letter_code
_entity_poly.pdbx_strand_id
1 'polypeptide(L)'
;MDVIYRASREEDLVLRQELDYLAEKSEGLIRVHYLVGPRKNHPMDAKSLRKLVPRFADSDIYICGPGPLVEAVREAAKDCGVPKNRFHDEAFAFHSE
;
A
#
# COMPACT_ATOMS: atom_id res chain seq x y z
N MET A 1 -10.14 5.63 -4.73
CA MET A 1 -9.29 4.48 -4.38
C MET A 1 -7.85 4.93 -4.44
N ASP A 2 -7.08 4.64 -3.40
CA ASP A 2 -5.64 4.93 -3.35
C ASP A 2 -4.87 3.60 -3.42
N VAL A 3 -3.98 3.48 -4.40
CA VAL A 3 -3.11 2.32 -4.59
C VAL A 3 -1.70 2.72 -4.18
N ILE A 4 -1.12 2.06 -3.18
CA ILE A 4 0.25 2.32 -2.75
C ILE A 4 1.14 1.19 -3.29
N TYR A 5 1.99 1.48 -4.25
CA TYR A 5 2.87 0.48 -4.86
C TYR A 5 4.33 0.74 -4.48
N ARG A 6 4.89 -0.18 -3.69
CA ARG A 6 6.28 -0.17 -3.23
C ARG A 6 7.20 -0.95 -4.15
N ALA A 7 8.34 -0.34 -4.48
CA ALA A 7 9.42 -0.97 -5.23
C ALA A 7 10.78 -0.49 -4.74
N SER A 8 11.83 -1.29 -4.92
CA SER A 8 13.20 -0.88 -4.56
C SER A 8 13.78 0.07 -5.61
N ARG A 9 13.53 -0.21 -6.88
CA ARG A 9 13.98 0.57 -8.04
C ARG A 9 12.80 0.85 -8.98
N GLU A 10 12.92 1.81 -9.88
CA GLU A 10 11.82 2.15 -10.79
C GLU A 10 11.48 1.01 -11.75
N GLU A 11 12.49 0.25 -12.20
CA GLU A 11 12.30 -0.89 -13.08
C GLU A 11 11.55 -2.07 -12.43
N ASP A 12 11.46 -2.11 -11.09
CA ASP A 12 10.73 -3.14 -10.36
C ASP A 12 9.21 -2.85 -10.29
N LEU A 13 8.76 -1.72 -10.84
CA LEU A 13 7.33 -1.38 -10.95
C LEU A 13 6.69 -2.12 -12.13
N VAL A 14 6.44 -3.40 -11.90
CA VAL A 14 5.74 -4.28 -12.84
C VAL A 14 4.34 -3.73 -13.11
N LEU A 15 3.94 -3.69 -14.38
CA LEU A 15 2.65 -3.14 -14.85
C LEU A 15 2.43 -1.63 -14.56
N ARG A 16 3.51 -0.85 -14.41
CA ARG A 16 3.41 0.61 -14.19
C ARG A 16 2.58 1.31 -15.27
N GLN A 17 2.81 1.00 -16.54
CA GLN A 17 2.13 1.69 -17.64
C GLN A 17 0.63 1.40 -17.64
N GLU A 18 0.24 0.18 -17.30
CA GLU A 18 -1.14 -0.26 -17.18
C GLU A 18 -1.83 0.38 -15.98
N LEU A 19 -1.13 0.49 -14.83
CA LEU A 19 -1.63 1.20 -13.65
C LEU A 19 -1.82 2.70 -13.93
N ASP A 20 -0.86 3.33 -14.61
CA ASP A 20 -0.93 4.73 -15.02
C ASP A 20 -2.10 4.96 -15.98
N TYR A 21 -2.27 4.07 -16.96
CA TYR A 21 -3.42 4.09 -17.88
C TYR A 21 -4.75 4.01 -17.13
N LEU A 22 -4.89 3.07 -16.20
CA LEU A 22 -6.12 2.94 -15.40
C LEU A 22 -6.38 4.17 -14.54
N ALA A 23 -5.34 4.75 -13.94
CA ALA A 23 -5.46 5.99 -13.18
C ALA A 23 -5.92 7.16 -14.05
N GLU A 24 -5.32 7.36 -15.24
CA GLU A 24 -5.72 8.38 -16.20
C GLU A 24 -7.17 8.21 -16.68
N LYS A 25 -7.62 6.98 -16.92
CA LYS A 25 -8.99 6.69 -17.36
C LYS A 25 -10.02 6.73 -16.24
N SER A 26 -9.60 6.84 -14.98
CA SER A 26 -10.49 6.80 -13.83
C SER A 26 -11.21 8.12 -13.52
N GLU A 27 -10.93 9.20 -14.24
CA GLU A 27 -11.47 10.54 -13.96
C GLU A 27 -11.18 11.00 -12.50
N GLY A 28 -10.03 10.60 -11.96
CA GLY A 28 -9.60 10.93 -10.60
C GLY A 28 -10.14 10.00 -9.50
N LEU A 29 -10.89 8.95 -9.87
CA LEU A 29 -11.37 7.94 -8.91
C LEU A 29 -10.24 7.04 -8.39
N ILE A 30 -9.15 6.87 -9.14
CA ILE A 30 -7.98 6.08 -8.78
C ILE A 30 -6.75 6.98 -8.69
N ARG A 31 -5.99 6.85 -7.60
CA ARG A 31 -4.70 7.51 -7.42
C ARG A 31 -3.64 6.45 -7.11
N VAL A 32 -2.58 6.40 -7.89
CA VAL A 32 -1.46 5.47 -7.67
C VAL A 32 -0.28 6.23 -7.08
N HIS A 33 0.21 5.73 -5.95
CA HIS A 33 1.34 6.29 -5.20
C HIS A 33 2.52 5.35 -5.33
N TYR A 34 3.46 5.66 -6.21
CA TYR A 34 4.70 4.89 -6.36
C TYR A 34 5.72 5.30 -5.30
N LEU A 35 6.02 4.39 -4.38
CA LEU A 35 6.96 4.60 -3.29
C LEU A 35 8.26 3.83 -3.57
N VAL A 36 9.05 4.40 -4.49
CA VAL A 36 10.32 3.83 -4.95
C VAL A 36 11.45 4.15 -3.98
N GLY A 37 12.28 3.15 -3.70
CA GLY A 37 13.47 3.28 -2.87
C GLY A 37 13.36 2.58 -1.52
N PRO A 38 14.39 2.73 -0.67
CA PRO A 38 14.51 1.95 0.56
C PRO A 38 13.37 2.26 1.54
N ARG A 39 13.05 1.26 2.38
CA ARG A 39 11.94 1.34 3.36
C ARG A 39 12.01 2.58 4.27
N LYS A 40 13.22 3.02 4.61
CA LYS A 40 13.48 4.22 5.42
C LYS A 40 12.98 5.54 4.81
N ASN A 41 12.88 5.63 3.48
CA ASN A 41 12.42 6.86 2.81
C ASN A 41 10.89 6.98 2.84
N HIS A 42 10.20 5.84 2.88
CA HIS A 42 8.75 5.76 2.82
C HIS A 42 8.24 4.84 3.95
N PRO A 43 8.36 5.21 5.22
CA PRO A 43 7.88 4.37 6.32
C PRO A 43 6.36 4.13 6.19
N MET A 44 5.91 2.92 6.49
CA MET A 44 4.50 2.52 6.41
C MET A 44 3.80 2.58 7.78
N ASP A 45 4.20 3.56 8.60
CA ASP A 45 3.59 3.81 9.91
C ASP A 45 2.30 4.65 9.80
N ALA A 46 1.54 4.73 10.89
CA ALA A 46 0.27 5.45 10.95
C ALA A 46 0.39 6.92 10.53
N LYS A 47 1.47 7.60 10.92
CA LYS A 47 1.69 9.01 10.58
C LYS A 47 1.86 9.19 9.08
N SER A 48 2.68 8.34 8.47
CA SER A 48 3.04 8.41 7.05
C SER A 48 1.87 8.00 6.17
N LEU A 49 1.15 6.93 6.53
CA LEU A 49 -0.04 6.50 5.79
C LEU A 49 -1.17 7.50 5.87
N ARG A 50 -1.45 8.13 7.02
CA ARG A 50 -2.44 9.22 7.10
C ARG A 50 -2.03 10.46 6.33
N LYS A 51 -0.73 10.75 6.25
CA LYS A 51 -0.24 11.88 5.45
C LYS A 51 -0.41 11.60 3.94
N LEU A 52 -0.12 10.37 3.51
CA LEU A 52 -0.23 9.96 2.11
C LEU A 52 -1.68 9.78 1.66
N VAL A 53 -2.49 9.14 2.51
CA VAL A 53 -3.91 8.84 2.27
C VAL A 53 -4.72 9.34 3.48
N PRO A 54 -5.21 10.60 3.46
CA PRO A 54 -5.91 11.20 4.61
C PRO A 54 -7.14 10.43 5.10
N ARG A 55 -7.77 9.63 4.23
CA ARG A 55 -8.94 8.79 4.56
C ARG A 55 -8.56 7.37 4.98
N PHE A 56 -7.29 7.05 5.21
CA PHE A 56 -6.80 5.70 5.50
C PHE A 56 -7.59 4.98 6.61
N ALA A 57 -7.91 5.67 7.71
CA ALA A 57 -8.64 5.10 8.84
C ALA A 57 -10.10 4.71 8.53
N ASP A 58 -10.70 5.35 7.52
CA ASP A 58 -12.09 5.15 7.13
C ASP A 58 -12.26 4.11 6.01
N SER A 59 -11.16 3.64 5.42
CA SER A 59 -11.14 2.77 4.24
C SER A 59 -11.14 1.28 4.59
N ASP A 60 -11.55 0.46 3.62
CA ASP A 60 -11.17 -0.95 3.56
C ASP A 60 -9.75 -1.07 3.01
N ILE A 61 -8.87 -1.74 3.77
CA ILE A 61 -7.45 -1.89 3.48
C ILE A 61 -7.21 -3.29 2.92
N TYR A 62 -6.72 -3.34 1.70
CA TYR A 62 -6.25 -4.56 1.05
C TYR A 62 -4.73 -4.47 0.90
N ILE A 63 -4.02 -5.49 1.37
CA ILE A 63 -2.57 -5.51 1.30
C ILE A 63 -2.04 -6.87 0.87
N CYS A 64 -1.07 -6.83 -0.05
CA CYS A 64 -0.26 -7.96 -0.42
C CYS A 64 1.22 -7.57 -0.39
N GLY A 65 2.09 -8.54 -0.13
CA GLY A 65 3.53 -8.34 -0.13
C GLY A 65 4.25 -9.14 0.95
N PRO A 66 5.55 -8.85 1.17
CA PRO A 66 6.35 -9.55 2.16
C PRO A 66 5.78 -9.37 3.58
N GLY A 67 5.85 -10.40 4.42
CA GLY A 67 5.36 -10.35 5.81
C GLY A 67 5.71 -9.08 6.60
N PRO A 68 6.97 -8.59 6.56
CA PRO A 68 7.32 -7.34 7.26
C PRO A 68 6.58 -6.10 6.78
N LEU A 69 6.17 -6.04 5.51
CA LEU A 69 5.35 -4.94 4.99
C LEU A 69 3.91 -5.07 5.49
N VAL A 70 3.34 -6.28 5.42
CA VAL A 70 1.98 -6.57 5.90
C VAL A 70 1.84 -6.20 7.37
N GLU A 71 2.78 -6.64 8.21
CA GLU A 71 2.75 -6.33 9.65
C GLU A 71 2.93 -4.84 9.95
N ALA A 72 3.80 -4.13 9.22
CA ALA A 72 3.94 -2.69 9.40
C ALA A 72 2.63 -1.92 9.12
N VAL A 73 1.93 -2.28 8.05
CA VAL A 73 0.64 -1.64 7.71
C VAL A 73 -0.47 -2.11 8.65
N ARG A 74 -0.42 -3.36 9.14
CA ARG A 74 -1.34 -3.87 10.16
C ARG A 74 -1.24 -3.08 11.47
N GLU A 75 -0.04 -2.85 11.97
CA GLU A 75 0.17 -2.02 13.16
C GLU A 75 -0.26 -0.57 12.90
N ALA A 76 0.06 0.00 11.74
CA ALA A 76 -0.40 1.33 11.38
C ALA A 76 -1.94 1.45 11.30
N ALA A 77 -2.62 0.42 10.81
CA ALA A 77 -4.08 0.36 10.76
C ALA A 77 -4.68 0.31 12.18
N LYS A 78 -4.11 -0.50 13.09
CA LYS A 78 -4.49 -0.53 14.50
C LYS A 78 -4.30 0.84 15.17
N ASP A 79 -3.14 1.46 14.98
CA ASP A 79 -2.81 2.79 15.52
C ASP A 79 -3.70 3.91 14.96
N CYS A 80 -4.26 3.72 13.78
CA CYS A 80 -5.24 4.63 13.19
C CYS A 80 -6.68 4.33 13.63
N GLY A 81 -6.93 3.24 14.36
CA GLY A 81 -8.26 2.83 14.77
C GLY A 81 -9.09 2.18 13.67
N VAL A 82 -8.45 1.62 12.63
CA VAL A 82 -9.16 0.90 11.56
C VAL A 82 -9.88 -0.31 12.18
N PRO A 83 -11.18 -0.50 11.94
CA PRO A 83 -11.90 -1.67 12.40
C PRO A 83 -11.28 -2.98 11.88
N LYS A 84 -11.17 -4.00 12.72
CA LYS A 84 -10.51 -5.27 12.37
C LYS A 84 -11.09 -5.95 11.13
N ASN A 85 -12.38 -5.78 10.86
CA ASN A 85 -13.07 -6.37 9.72
C ASN A 85 -12.85 -5.62 8.38
N ARG A 86 -12.08 -4.54 8.39
CA ARG A 86 -11.71 -3.74 7.21
C ARG A 86 -10.24 -3.89 6.82
N PHE A 87 -9.52 -4.82 7.45
CA PHE A 87 -8.14 -5.12 7.12
C PHE A 87 -8.07 -6.52 6.50
N HIS A 88 -7.67 -6.58 5.24
CA HIS A 88 -7.61 -7.79 4.45
C HIS A 88 -6.19 -7.98 3.95
N ASP A 89 -5.53 -9.04 4.39
CA ASP A 89 -4.18 -9.36 3.99
C ASP A 89 -4.09 -10.70 3.26
N GLU A 90 -3.33 -10.69 2.18
CA GLU A 90 -2.81 -11.90 1.55
C GLU A 90 -1.30 -11.89 1.73
N ALA A 91 -0.82 -12.72 2.66
CA ALA A 91 0.61 -12.90 2.87
C ALA A 91 1.17 -13.79 1.75
N PHE A 92 1.90 -13.19 0.80
CA PHE A 92 2.73 -13.93 -0.14
C PHE A 92 3.95 -14.47 0.61
N ALA A 93 3.76 -15.58 1.34
CA ALA A 93 4.82 -16.29 1.99
C ALA A 93 5.46 -17.25 0.97
N PHE A 94 6.70 -16.97 0.55
CA PHE A 94 7.52 -17.97 -0.13
C PHE A 94 7.71 -19.14 0.83
N HIS A 95 6.98 -20.24 0.60
CA HIS A 95 7.28 -21.51 1.25
C HIS A 95 8.48 -22.05 0.47
N SER A 96 9.66 -22.05 1.09
CA SER A 96 10.75 -22.88 0.61
C SER A 96 10.31 -24.33 0.75
N GLU A 97 10.20 -25.05 -0.37
CA GLU A 97 10.23 -26.52 -0.37
C GLU A 97 11.53 -27.04 0.26
#